data_AF-A0A7S3J4M6-F1
#
_entry.id   AF-A0A7S3J4M6-F1
#
_cell.length_a   1.000
_cell.length_b   1.000
_cell.length_c   1.000
_cell.angle_alpha   90.00
_cell.angle_beta   90.00
_cell.angle_gamma   90.00
#
_symmetry.space_group_name_H-M   'P 1'
#
loop_
_entity.id
_entity.type
_entity.pdbx_description
1 polymer ?
#
loop_
_entity_poly.entity_id
_entity_poly.type
_entity_poly.pdbx_seq_one_letter_code
_entity_poly.pdbx_strand_id
1 'polypeptide(L)'
;FITTVGTIGAISNGFSRSFWANLIDQYSIKKVFGTLLVIQITVGLMMESIKTEKYLYMALIAISYCCLGGHFSIAPTICGKLYGHIIGGQVYSVMYFFFMPAGAFGLILSKLFFKTLGYGGIL
;
A
#
# COMPACT_ATOMS: atom_id res chain seq x y z
N PHE A 1 -14.88 -15.25 -5.47
CA PHE A 1 -14.13 -14.25 -6.27
C PHE A 1 -13.34 -13.31 -5.37
N ILE A 2 -13.99 -12.48 -4.54
CA ILE A 2 -13.30 -11.57 -3.61
C ILE A 2 -12.26 -12.25 -2.69
N THR A 3 -12.55 -13.45 -2.19
CA THR A 3 -11.61 -14.23 -1.37
C THR A 3 -10.35 -14.61 -2.16
N THR A 4 -10.50 -15.07 -3.40
CA THR A 4 -9.40 -15.43 -4.29
C THR A 4 -8.51 -14.23 -4.62
N VAL A 5 -9.14 -13.08 -4.89
CA VAL A 5 -8.44 -11.80 -5.11
C VAL A 5 -7.68 -11.38 -3.85
N GLY A 6 -8.27 -11.53 -2.67
CA GLY A 6 -7.62 -11.28 -1.38
C GLY A 6 -6.43 -12.19 -1.11
N THR A 7 -6.55 -13.50 -1.37
CA THR A 7 -5.44 -14.46 -1.22
C THR A 7 -4.27 -14.11 -2.13
N ILE A 8 -4.55 -13.79 -3.40
CA ILE A 8 -3.51 -13.44 -4.36
C ILE A 8 -2.89 -12.09 -4.05
N GLY A 9 -3.69 -11.12 -3.57
CA GLY A 9 -3.18 -9.88 -3.00
C GLY A 9 -2.25 -10.12 -1.80
N ALA A 10 -2.62 -11.00 -0.87
CA ALA A 10 -1.80 -11.31 0.29
C ALA A 10 -0.45 -11.96 -0.09
N ILE A 11 -0.45 -12.90 -1.05
CA ILE A 11 0.78 -13.51 -1.58
C ILE A 11 1.66 -12.44 -2.25
N SER A 12 1.03 -11.60 -3.08
CA SER A 12 1.69 -10.47 -3.74
C SER A 12 2.35 -9.51 -2.74
N ASN A 13 1.67 -9.24 -1.62
CA ASN A 13 2.22 -8.42 -0.54
C ASN A 13 3.45 -9.04 0.11
N GLY A 14 3.44 -10.34 0.37
CA GLY A 14 4.58 -11.04 0.95
C GLY A 14 5.80 -11.01 0.03
N PHE A 15 5.61 -11.38 -1.23
CA PHE A 15 6.71 -11.48 -2.20
C PHE A 15 7.30 -10.11 -2.57
N SER A 16 6.44 -9.10 -2.73
CA SER A 16 6.86 -7.75 -3.08
C SER A 16 7.77 -7.11 -2.04
N ARG A 17 7.65 -7.48 -0.74
CA ARG A 17 8.52 -6.96 0.31
C ARG A 17 9.99 -7.23 0.01
N SER A 18 10.33 -8.46 -0.37
CA SER A 18 11.69 -8.84 -0.73
C SER A 18 12.13 -8.17 -2.03
N PHE A 19 11.25 -8.06 -3.03
CA PHE A 19 11.54 -7.38 -4.28
C PHE A 19 11.92 -5.90 -4.06
N TRP A 20 11.09 -5.16 -3.33
CA TRP A 20 11.33 -3.75 -3.04
C TRP A 20 12.50 -3.54 -2.09
N ALA A 21 12.73 -4.43 -1.12
CA ALA A 21 13.91 -4.38 -0.25
C ALA A 21 15.21 -4.40 -1.07
N ASN A 22 15.35 -5.36 -1.99
CA ASN A 22 16.51 -5.43 -2.89
C ASN A 22 16.65 -4.18 -3.77
N LEU A 23 15.53 -3.62 -4.23
CA LEU A 23 15.54 -2.41 -5.07
C LEU A 23 16.08 -1.18 -4.31
N ILE A 24 15.79 -1.06 -3.02
CA ILE A 24 16.25 0.08 -2.17
C ILE A 24 17.74 -0.03 -1.85
N ASP A 25 18.29 -1.24 -1.86
CA ASP A 25 19.72 -1.46 -1.63
C ASP A 25 20.54 -1.08 -2.86
N GLN A 26 19.97 -1.22 -4.06
CA GLN A 26 20.63 -0.88 -5.32
C GLN A 26 20.35 0.55 -5.79
N TYR A 27 19.18 1.11 -5.49
CA TYR A 27 18.74 2.41 -5.98
C TYR A 27 18.52 3.42 -4.85
N SER A 28 18.53 4.71 -5.20
CA SER A 28 18.21 5.77 -4.24
C SER A 28 16.79 5.65 -3.71
N ILE A 29 16.65 5.71 -2.38
CA ILE A 29 15.37 5.64 -1.64
C ILE A 29 14.31 6.57 -2.26
N LYS A 30 14.70 7.80 -2.61
CA LYS A 30 13.78 8.81 -3.17
C LYS A 30 13.16 8.34 -4.50
N LYS A 31 13.95 7.67 -5.35
CA LYS A 31 13.47 7.15 -6.64
C LYS A 31 12.50 6.00 -6.43
N VAL A 32 12.85 5.03 -5.58
CA VAL A 32 12.00 3.85 -5.31
C VAL A 32 10.67 4.27 -4.67
N PHE A 33 10.71 5.16 -3.69
CA PHE A 33 9.50 5.68 -3.05
C PHE A 33 8.63 6.50 -4.01
N GLY A 34 9.24 7.34 -4.85
CA GLY A 34 8.54 8.07 -5.90
C GLY A 34 7.82 7.14 -6.89
N THR A 35 8.49 6.07 -7.34
CA THR A 35 7.88 5.06 -8.22
C THR A 35 6.67 4.39 -7.58
N LEU A 36 6.77 4.00 -6.30
CA LEU A 36 5.64 3.40 -5.57
C LEU A 36 4.45 4.35 -5.48
N LEU A 37 4.69 5.63 -5.18
CA LEU A 37 3.61 6.63 -5.13
C LEU A 37 2.91 6.79 -6.48
N VAL A 38 3.68 6.87 -7.58
CA VAL A 38 3.12 7.01 -8.92
C VAL A 38 2.26 5.78 -9.28
N ILE A 39 2.75 4.57 -8.99
CA ILE A 39 1.98 3.34 -9.23
C ILE A 39 0.70 3.34 -8.37
N GLN A 40 0.80 3.68 -7.08
CA GLN A 40 -0.35 3.67 -6.17
C GLN A 40 -1.44 4.66 -6.59
N ILE A 41 -1.06 5.88 -7.01
CA ILE A 41 -2.00 6.89 -7.51
C ILE A 41 -2.67 6.40 -8.81
N THR A 42 -1.87 5.88 -9.74
CA THR A 42 -2.38 5.37 -11.03
C THR A 42 -3.38 4.25 -10.82
N VAL A 43 -3.07 3.29 -9.93
CA VAL A 43 -3.97 2.19 -9.58
C VAL A 43 -5.24 2.71 -8.92
N GLY A 44 -5.14 3.70 -8.01
CA GLY A 44 -6.30 4.33 -7.37
C GLY A 44 -7.28 4.95 -8.36
N LEU A 45 -6.76 5.68 -9.36
CA LEU A 45 -7.58 6.30 -10.42
C LEU A 45 -8.20 5.26 -11.36
N MET A 46 -7.44 4.22 -11.71
CA MET A 46 -7.92 3.16 -12.61
C MET A 46 -8.98 2.26 -11.98
N MET A 47 -9.00 2.15 -10.64
CA MET A 47 -9.85 1.20 -9.92
C MET A 47 -11.34 1.47 -10.11
N GLU A 48 -11.74 2.74 -10.23
CA GLU A 48 -13.14 3.12 -10.45
C GLU A 48 -13.65 2.73 -11.84
N SER A 49 -12.77 2.83 -12.85
CA SER A 49 -13.10 2.53 -14.25
C SER A 49 -13.15 1.03 -14.55
N ILE A 50 -12.37 0.23 -13.83
CA ILE A 50 -12.10 -1.19 -14.16
C ILE A 50 -12.91 -2.18 -13.31
N LYS A 51 -13.82 -1.68 -12.46
CA LYS A 51 -14.63 -2.50 -11.54
C LYS A 51 -15.51 -3.57 -12.20
N THR A 52 -15.85 -3.42 -13.47
CA THR A 52 -16.70 -4.36 -14.24
C THR A 52 -15.93 -5.61 -14.71
N GLU A 53 -14.62 -5.49 -14.96
CA GLU A 53 -13.81 -6.59 -15.51
C GLU A 53 -13.08 -7.37 -14.42
N LYS A 54 -13.51 -8.62 -14.18
CA LYS A 54 -13.02 -9.47 -13.08
C LYS A 54 -11.50 -9.66 -13.10
N TYR A 55 -10.92 -9.98 -14.26
CA TYR A 55 -9.48 -10.29 -14.33
C TYR A 55 -8.60 -9.05 -14.18
N LEU A 56 -9.01 -7.93 -14.78
CA LEU A 56 -8.29 -6.65 -14.66
C LEU A 56 -8.37 -6.10 -13.23
N TYR A 57 -9.55 -6.18 -12.60
CA TYR A 57 -9.72 -5.80 -11.19
C TYR A 57 -8.79 -6.60 -10.27
N MET A 58 -8.68 -7.91 -10.50
CA MET A 58 -7.80 -8.79 -9.74
C MET A 58 -6.32 -8.43 -9.90
N ALA A 59 -5.87 -8.10 -11.12
CA ALA A 59 -4.51 -7.64 -11.37
C ALA A 59 -4.22 -6.32 -10.66
N LEU A 60 -5.15 -5.35 -10.71
CA LEU A 60 -5.02 -4.07 -10.02
C LEU A 60 -4.92 -4.23 -8.49
N ILE A 61 -5.72 -5.13 -7.90
CA ILE A 61 -5.61 -5.45 -6.47
C ILE A 61 -4.22 -6.02 -6.17
N ALA A 62 -3.75 -6.98 -6.97
CA ALA A 62 -2.43 -7.58 -6.76
C ALA A 62 -1.30 -6.52 -6.82
N ILE A 63 -1.38 -5.57 -7.74
CA ILE A 63 -0.43 -4.45 -7.85
C ILE A 63 -0.54 -3.50 -6.65
N SER A 64 -1.75 -3.20 -6.18
CA SER A 64 -1.97 -2.38 -4.97
C SER A 64 -1.35 -3.04 -3.73
N TYR A 65 -1.56 -4.35 -3.55
CA TYR A 65 -0.92 -5.10 -2.46
C TYR A 65 0.61 -5.20 -2.62
N CYS A 66 1.13 -5.24 -3.85
CA CYS A 66 2.56 -5.11 -4.14
C CYS A 66 3.12 -3.76 -3.64
N CYS A 67 2.39 -2.67 -3.86
CA CYS A 67 2.78 -1.33 -3.40
C CYS A 67 2.73 -1.23 -1.88
N LEU A 68 1.69 -1.78 -1.26
CA LEU A 68 1.58 -1.89 0.20
C LEU A 68 2.77 -2.64 0.81
N GLY A 69 3.21 -3.73 0.17
CA GLY A 69 4.42 -4.48 0.57
C GLY A 69 5.68 -3.64 0.45
N GLY A 70 5.82 -2.86 -0.63
CA GLY A 70 6.92 -1.92 -0.82
C GLY A 70 6.99 -0.85 0.26
N HIS A 71 5.86 -0.24 0.63
CA HIS A 71 5.81 0.75 1.71
C HIS A 71 6.25 0.16 3.07
N PHE A 72 5.84 -1.07 3.37
CA PHE A 72 6.26 -1.77 4.59
C PHE A 72 7.74 -2.16 4.60
N SER A 73 8.36 -2.41 3.44
CA SER A 73 9.80 -2.67 3.36
C SER A 73 10.65 -1.41 3.43
N ILE A 74 10.19 -0.29 2.84
CA ILE A 74 10.96 0.96 2.81
C ILE A 74 11.05 1.59 4.19
N ALA A 75 9.94 1.62 4.92
CA ALA A 75 9.82 2.27 6.21
C ALA A 75 10.93 1.88 7.22
N PRO A 76 11.14 0.59 7.56
CA PRO A 76 12.22 0.20 8.47
C PRO A 76 13.62 0.45 7.89
N THR A 77 13.80 0.31 6.58
CA THR A 77 15.09 0.54 5.90
C THR A 77 15.53 2.00 5.98
N ILE A 78 14.60 2.96 5.83
CA ILE A 78 14.89 4.39 6.01
C ILE A 78 15.22 4.68 7.47
N CYS A 79 14.40 4.18 8.41
CA CYS A 79 14.63 4.41 9.83
C CYS A 79 15.99 3.86 10.28
N GLY A 80 16.39 2.68 9.81
CA GLY A 80 17.70 2.08 10.08
C GLY A 80 18.86 2.90 9.47
N LYS A 81 18.70 3.41 8.24
CA LYS A 81 19.72 4.25 7.58
C LYS A 81 19.89 5.62 8.24
N LEU A 82 18.82 6.21 8.77
CA LEU A 82 18.85 7.57 9.35
C LEU A 82 19.24 7.59 10.84
N TYR A 83 18.74 6.64 11.63
CA TYR A 83 18.91 6.61 13.09
C TYR A 83 19.88 5.52 13.58
N GLY A 84 20.45 4.74 12.65
CA GLY A 84 21.30 3.59 12.98
C GLY A 84 20.49 2.36 13.39
N HIS A 85 21.16 1.20 13.45
CA HIS A 85 20.49 -0.10 13.58
C HIS A 85 19.78 -0.30 14.94
N ILE A 86 20.28 0.33 16.01
CA ILE A 86 19.74 0.15 17.37
C ILE A 86 18.49 1.01 17.60
N ILE A 87 18.55 2.29 17.23
CA ILE A 87 17.45 3.25 17.46
C ILE A 87 16.42 3.18 16.33
N GLY A 88 16.83 2.85 15.11
CA GLY A 88 15.95 2.81 13.93
C GLY A 88 14.76 1.86 14.08
N GLY A 89 14.92 0.72 14.75
CA GLY A 89 13.81 -0.19 15.03
C GLY A 89 12.76 0.39 15.99
N GLN A 90 13.21 1.15 17.00
CA GLN A 90 12.31 1.83 17.94
C GLN A 90 11.52 2.94 17.24
N VAL A 91 12.20 3.74 16.42
CA VAL A 91 11.55 4.81 15.63
C VAL A 91 10.51 4.24 14.66
N TYR A 92 10.84 3.14 13.97
CA TYR A 92 9.87 2.46 13.10
C TYR A 92 8.63 1.99 13.89
N SER A 93 8.81 1.47 15.10
CA SER A 93 7.71 1.01 15.95
C SER A 93 6.78 2.16 16.35
N VAL A 94 7.35 3.33 16.68
CA VAL A 94 6.57 4.56 16.94
C VAL A 94 5.86 5.04 15.68
N MET A 95 6.51 4.99 14.52
CA MET A 95 5.85 5.35 13.25
C MET A 95 4.70 4.39 12.93
N TYR A 96 4.89 3.10 13.15
CA TYR A 96 3.87 2.07 12.92
C TYR A 96 2.68 2.21 13.89
N PHE A 97 2.89 2.75 15.10
CA PHE A 97 1.79 3.05 16.02
C PHE A 97 0.73 3.99 15.40
N PHE A 98 1.16 4.95 14.58
CA PHE A 98 0.24 5.86 13.87
C PHE A 98 -0.57 5.20 12.75
N PHE A 99 -0.21 3.99 12.33
CA PHE A 99 -0.98 3.24 11.33
C PHE A 99 -2.41 2.96 11.80
N MET A 100 -2.59 2.66 13.09
CA MET A 100 -3.90 2.34 13.68
C MET A 100 -4.88 3.54 13.65
N PRO A 101 -4.56 4.72 14.20
CA PRO A 101 -5.45 5.87 14.13
C PRO A 101 -5.68 6.36 12.69
N ALA A 102 -4.68 6.25 11.80
CA ALA A 102 -4.85 6.58 10.39
C ALA A 102 -5.87 5.67 9.70
N GLY A 103 -5.84 4.37 9.98
CA GLY A 103 -6.85 3.42 9.49
C GLY A 103 -8.25 3.73 9.99
N ALA A 104 -8.40 4.03 11.29
CA ALA A 104 -9.69 4.42 11.86
C ALA A 104 -10.24 5.72 11.23
N PHE A 105 -9.38 6.72 11.05
CA PHE A 105 -9.72 7.98 10.39
C PHE A 105 -10.17 7.75 8.94
N GLY A 106 -9.44 6.92 8.19
CA GLY A 106 -9.81 6.55 6.81
C GLY A 106 -11.18 5.90 6.69
N LEU A 107 -11.54 5.03 7.64
CA LEU A 107 -12.88 4.40 7.68
C LEU A 107 -13.99 5.41 7.99
N ILE A 108 -13.75 6.33 8.94
CA ILE A 108 -14.72 7.40 9.26
C ILE A 108 -14.91 8.31 8.05
N LEU A 109 -13.82 8.72 7.40
CA LEU A 109 -13.85 9.55 6.21
C LEU A 109 -14.61 8.85 5.07
N SER A 110 -14.30 7.58 4.82
CA SER A 110 -15.00 6.79 3.81
C SER A 110 -16.50 6.75 4.10
N LYS A 111 -16.92 6.48 5.35
CA LYS A 111 -18.34 6.49 5.75
C LYS A 111 -19.01 7.85 5.56
N LEU A 112 -18.31 8.95 5.82
CA LEU A 112 -18.82 10.30 5.57
C LEU A 112 -18.99 10.57 4.07
N PHE A 113 -17.99 10.23 3.26
CA PHE A 113 -18.07 10.33 1.80
C PHE A 113 -19.19 9.45 1.22
N PHE A 114 -19.37 8.24 1.73
CA PHE A 114 -20.48 7.36 1.37
C PHE A 114 -21.86 7.97 1.69
N LYS A 115 -21.96 8.72 2.79
CA LYS A 115 -23.18 9.40 3.20
C LYS A 115 -23.48 10.63 2.31
N THR A 116 -22.46 11.31 1.80
CA THR A 116 -22.60 12.53 1.00
C THR A 116 -22.74 12.27 -0.51
N LEU A 117 -22.04 11.27 -1.08
CA LEU A 117 -22.13 10.94 -2.51
C LEU A 117 -23.24 9.93 -2.85
N GLY A 118 -23.83 9.27 -1.84
CA GLY A 118 -24.84 8.24 -2.05
C GLY A 118 -24.26 6.96 -2.67
N TYR A 119 -25.01 5.87 -2.54
CA TYR A 119 -24.72 4.54 -3.10
C TYR A 119 -24.73 4.49 -4.65
N GLY A 120 -24.48 5.60 -5.35
CA GLY A 120 -24.57 5.74 -6.80
C GLY A 120 -23.29 5.37 -7.56
N GLY A 121 -22.58 4.32 -7.13
CA GLY A 121 -21.37 3.89 -7.84
C GLY A 121 -20.66 2.63 -7.36
N ILE A 122 -21.16 1.89 -6.36
CA ILE A 122 -20.47 0.69 -5.85
C ILE A 122 -21.37 -0.54 -5.62
N LEU A 123 -22.44 -0.67 -6.39
CA LEU A 123 -23.03 -1.97 -6.73
C LEU A 123 -23.43 -1.97 -8.20
#